data_AF-A0A538ID65-F1
#
_entry.id   AF-A0A538ID65-F1
#
_cell.length_a   1.000
_cell.length_b   1.000
_cell.length_c   1.000
_cell.angle_alpha   90.00
_cell.angle_beta   90.00
_cell.angle_gamma   90.00
#
_symmetry.space_group_name_H-M   'P 1'
#
loop_
_entity.id
_entity.type
_entity.pdbx_description
1 polymer ?
#
loop_
_entity_poly.entity_id
_entity_poly.type
_entity_poly.pdbx_seq_one_letter_code
_entity_poly.pdbx_strand_id
1 'polypeptide(L)'
;MAAVPRRLTFGAHADAYERARPEWPEEAACWLVPEDAQLVVELGAGTGKLTRALAALGVRVVAVEPDPRMLAVLRGLGLEGMEGSAEEIPLGDGEASAVVAGSALH
;
A
#
# COMPACT_ATOMS: atom_id res chain seq x y z
N MET A 1 -10.27 -23.86 16.52
CA MET A 1 -9.72 -22.50 16.35
C MET A 1 -9.61 -22.22 14.86
N ALA A 2 -10.50 -21.41 14.28
CA ALA A 2 -10.48 -21.13 12.84
C ALA A 2 -9.10 -20.59 12.42
N ALA A 3 -8.52 -21.19 11.39
CA ALA A 3 -7.22 -20.76 10.87
C ALA A 3 -7.34 -19.33 10.34
N VAL A 4 -6.50 -18.43 10.84
CA VAL A 4 -6.39 -17.08 10.31
C VAL A 4 -5.98 -17.20 8.83
N PRO A 5 -6.73 -16.62 7.88
CA PRO A 5 -6.35 -16.60 6.47
C PRO A 5 -4.92 -16.07 6.35
N ARG A 6 -4.10 -16.67 5.47
CA ARG A 6 -2.67 -16.31 5.29
C ARG A 6 -2.47 -14.82 5.01
N ARG A 7 -3.49 -14.13 4.49
CA ARG A 7 -3.49 -12.68 4.24
C ARG A 7 -3.55 -11.80 5.48
N LEU A 8 -3.96 -12.33 6.64
CA LEU A 8 -4.18 -11.57 7.88
C LEU A 8 -3.14 -11.85 8.98
N THR A 9 -2.13 -12.68 8.70
CA THR A 9 -1.13 -13.11 9.69
C THR A 9 -0.15 -12.01 10.09
N PHE A 10 0.05 -10.98 9.26
CA PHE A 10 1.01 -9.90 9.55
C PHE A 10 0.43 -8.77 10.42
N GLY A 11 -0.89 -8.56 10.43
CA GLY A 11 -1.53 -7.48 11.19
C GLY A 11 -1.39 -7.58 12.71
N ALA A 12 -1.08 -8.77 13.24
CA ALA A 12 -0.84 -8.96 14.67
C ALA A 12 0.46 -8.27 15.16
N HIS A 13 1.37 -7.90 14.26
CA HIS A 13 2.68 -7.31 14.58
C HIS A 13 3.02 -6.09 13.70
N ALA A 14 2.03 -5.32 13.27
CA ALA A 14 2.19 -4.17 12.36
C ALA A 14 3.33 -3.22 12.77
N ASP A 15 3.41 -2.85 14.06
CA ASP A 15 4.45 -1.93 14.56
C ASP A 15 5.86 -2.54 14.51
N ALA A 16 5.99 -3.83 14.79
CA ALA A 16 7.29 -4.51 14.70
C ALA A 16 7.70 -4.72 13.23
N TYR A 17 6.72 -4.94 12.36
CA TYR A 17 6.91 -5.08 10.92
C TYR A 17 7.38 -3.77 10.27
N GLU A 18 6.79 -2.63 10.66
CA GLU A 18 7.23 -1.29 10.21
C GLU A 18 8.69 -1.03 10.60
N ARG A 19 9.07 -1.32 11.84
CA ARG A 19 10.44 -1.06 12.33
C ARG A 19 11.51 -1.99 11.72
N ALA A 20 11.13 -3.20 11.32
CA ALA A 20 12.09 -4.20 10.85
C ALA A 20 12.49 -4.01 9.37
N ARG A 21 11.69 -3.28 8.58
CA ARG A 21 11.97 -3.10 7.15
C ARG A 21 12.73 -1.82 6.85
N PRO A 22 13.71 -1.83 5.94
CA PRO A 22 14.30 -0.60 5.40
C PRO A 22 13.23 0.31 4.80
N GLU A 23 13.53 1.60 4.72
CA GLU A 23 12.74 2.54 3.91
C GLU A 23 12.91 2.23 2.42
N TRP A 24 11.91 2.60 1.61
CA TRP A 24 12.03 2.49 0.16
C TRP A 24 12.96 3.58 -0.37
N PRO A 25 13.96 3.24 -1.21
CA PRO A 25 14.77 4.24 -1.89
C PRO A 25 13.89 5.11 -2.80
N GLU A 26 14.17 6.42 -2.85
CA GLU A 26 13.46 7.36 -3.70
C GLU A 26 13.57 6.98 -5.18
N GLU A 27 14.75 6.50 -5.60
CA GLU A 27 14.99 6.09 -6.98
C GLU A 27 14.11 4.91 -7.40
N ALA A 28 13.82 4.00 -6.46
CA ALA A 28 12.91 2.88 -6.71
C ALA A 28 11.46 3.36 -6.83
N ALA A 29 11.04 4.33 -6.01
CA ALA A 29 9.72 4.94 -6.14
C ALA A 29 9.57 5.69 -7.47
N CYS A 30 10.56 6.49 -7.86
CA CYS A 30 10.58 7.20 -9.14
C CYS A 30 10.47 6.25 -10.33
N TRP A 31 11.19 5.12 -10.29
CA TRP A 31 11.13 4.14 -11.38
C TRP A 31 9.75 3.50 -11.56
N LEU A 32 8.95 3.41 -10.49
CA LEU A 32 7.62 2.80 -10.51
C LEU A 32 6.52 3.72 -11.04
N VAL A 33 6.75 5.04 -11.10
CA VAL A 33 5.73 6.04 -11.39
C VAL A 33 5.98 6.67 -12.77
N PRO A 34 5.03 6.57 -13.71
CA PRO A 34 5.10 7.32 -14.97
C PRO A 34 5.17 8.84 -14.73
N GLU A 35 5.93 9.57 -15.55
CA GLU A 35 6.16 11.02 -15.37
C GLU A 35 4.86 11.84 -15.26
N ASP A 36 3.81 11.48 -16.02
CA ASP A 36 2.51 12.19 -16.04
C ASP A 36 1.42 11.51 -15.18
N ALA A 37 1.80 10.61 -14.27
CA ALA A 37 0.83 9.87 -13.46
C ALA A 37 -0.05 10.81 -12.63
N GLN A 38 -1.37 10.68 -12.78
CA GLN A 38 -2.36 11.42 -12.01
C GLN A 38 -2.78 10.66 -10.74
N LEU A 39 -2.83 9.34 -10.83
CA LEU A 39 -3.22 8.44 -9.75
C LEU A 39 -2.39 7.15 -9.80
N VAL A 40 -1.76 6.81 -8.68
CA VAL A 40 -1.10 5.51 -8.46
C VAL A 40 -1.89 4.71 -7.44
N VAL A 41 -2.13 3.44 -7.74
CA VAL A 41 -2.77 2.50 -6.81
C VAL A 41 -1.72 1.54 -6.27
N GLU A 42 -1.56 1.48 -4.96
CA GLU A 42 -0.70 0.49 -4.32
C GLU A 42 -1.54 -0.66 -3.74
N LEU A 43 -1.30 -1.89 -4.21
CA LEU A 43 -1.96 -3.08 -3.69
C LEU A 43 -1.15 -3.70 -2.55
N GLY A 44 -1.84 -4.05 -1.45
CA GLY A 44 -1.25 -4.65 -0.25
C GLY A 44 -0.25 -3.72 0.41
N ALA A 45 -0.65 -2.47 0.65
CA ALA A 45 0.21 -1.40 1.15
C ALA A 45 0.71 -1.62 2.58
N GLY A 46 0.08 -2.51 3.36
CA GLY A 46 0.38 -2.71 4.76
C GLY A 46 0.34 -1.40 5.55
N THR A 47 1.41 -1.10 6.28
CA THR A 47 1.56 0.13 7.08
C THR A 47 1.92 1.37 6.27
N GLY A 48 2.09 1.27 4.94
CA GLY A 48 2.23 2.41 4.05
C GLY A 48 3.67 2.87 3.76
N LYS A 49 4.68 2.00 3.88
CA LYS A 49 6.07 2.36 3.58
C LYS A 49 6.29 2.82 2.13
N LEU A 50 5.83 2.02 1.17
CA LEU A 50 5.93 2.38 -0.24
C LEU A 50 4.97 3.53 -0.54
N THR A 51 3.77 3.52 0.04
CA THR A 51 2.77 4.60 -0.11
C THR A 51 3.37 5.97 0.24
N ARG A 52 4.11 6.04 1.36
CA ARG A 52 4.82 7.25 1.78
C ARG A 52 5.88 7.69 0.78
N ALA A 53 6.69 6.75 0.27
CA ALA A 53 7.72 7.05 -0.71
C ALA A 53 7.13 7.56 -2.03
N LEU A 54 6.04 6.93 -2.50
CA LEU A 54 5.30 7.37 -3.71
C LEU A 54 4.66 8.74 -3.50
N ALA A 55 4.00 8.97 -2.36
CA ALA A 55 3.37 10.25 -2.05
C ALA A 55 4.39 11.40 -1.95
N ALA A 56 5.63 11.11 -1.52
CA ALA A 56 6.71 12.09 -1.49
C ALA A 56 7.12 12.60 -2.88
N LEU A 57 6.79 11.87 -3.95
CA LEU A 57 7.00 12.29 -5.35
C LEU A 57 5.96 13.31 -5.83
N GLY A 58 4.94 13.64 -5.00
CA GLY A 58 3.89 14.60 -5.34
C GLY A 58 2.75 14.02 -6.18
N VAL A 59 2.76 12.72 -6.47
CA VAL A 59 1.64 12.02 -7.12
C VAL A 59 0.57 11.63 -6.09
N ARG A 60 -0.70 11.62 -6.51
CA ARG A 60 -1.77 11.07 -5.66
C ARG A 60 -1.64 9.54 -5.61
N VAL A 61 -1.65 9.00 -4.40
CA VAL A 61 -1.54 7.55 -4.16
C VAL A 61 -2.74 7.07 -3.36
N VAL A 62 -3.41 6.03 -3.86
CA VAL A 62 -4.44 5.29 -3.11
C VAL A 62 -3.88 3.93 -2.71
N ALA A 63 -3.73 3.71 -1.42
CA ALA A 63 -3.36 2.40 -0.88
C ALA A 63 -4.59 1.47 -0.76
N VAL A 64 -4.48 0.25 -1.24
CA VAL A 64 -5.49 -0.81 -1.08
C VAL A 64 -4.92 -1.87 -0.15
N GLU A 65 -5.56 -2.10 0.99
CA GLU A 65 -5.07 -3.03 2.01
C GLU A 65 -6.23 -3.81 2.62
N PRO A 66 -6.18 -5.16 2.64
CA PRO A 66 -7.25 -5.98 3.21
C PRO A 66 -7.31 -6.01 4.73
N ASP A 67 -6.23 -5.68 5.46
CA ASP A 67 -6.24 -5.66 6.93
C ASP A 67 -6.57 -4.26 7.48
N PRO A 68 -7.74 -4.06 8.12
CA PRO A 68 -8.13 -2.76 8.66
C PRO A 68 -7.15 -2.21 9.72
N ARG A 69 -6.36 -3.07 10.37
CA ARG A 69 -5.36 -2.64 11.37
C ARG A 69 -4.16 -2.00 10.70
N MET A 70 -3.70 -2.56 9.58
CA MET A 70 -2.64 -1.98 8.76
C MET A 70 -3.09 -0.64 8.17
N LEU A 71 -4.33 -0.62 7.66
CA LEU A 71 -4.95 0.57 7.10
C LEU A 71 -5.12 1.69 8.15
N ALA A 72 -5.39 1.36 9.40
CA ALA A 72 -5.44 2.34 10.50
C ALA A 72 -4.08 3.00 10.75
N VAL A 73 -2.98 2.23 10.70
CA VAL A 73 -1.61 2.79 10.81
C VAL A 73 -1.33 3.73 9.64
N LEU A 74 -1.58 3.28 8.41
CA LEU A 74 -1.38 4.06 7.19
C LEU A 74 -2.16 5.38 7.20
N ARG A 75 -3.46 5.32 7.54
CA ARG A 75 -4.32 6.51 7.63
C ARG A 75 -3.90 7.44 8.78
N GLY A 76 -3.35 6.88 9.86
CA GLY A 76 -2.76 7.66 10.95
C GLY A 76 -1.55 8.51 10.52
N LEU A 77 -0.88 8.13 9.42
CA LEU A 77 0.19 8.91 8.78
C LEU A 77 -0.34 9.97 7.80
N GLY A 78 -1.67 10.10 7.64
CA GLY A 78 -2.29 11.03 6.70
C GLY A 78 -2.33 10.54 5.25
N LEU A 79 -2.06 9.26 5.01
CA LEU A 79 -2.08 8.66 3.67
C LEU A 79 -3.50 8.20 3.29
N GLU A 80 -3.85 8.33 2.00
CA GLU A 80 -5.15 7.86 1.47
C GLU A 80 -5.13 6.33 1.35
N GLY A 81 -6.15 5.67 1.89
CA GLY A 81 -6.24 4.23 1.83
C GLY A 81 -7.67 3.69 1.89
N MET A 82 -7.88 2.56 1.24
CA MET A 82 -9.14 1.86 1.07
C MET A 82 -8.99 0.38 1.47
N GLU A 83 -10.04 -0.17 2.05
CA GLU A 83 -10.10 -1.62 2.28
C GLU A 83 -10.42 -2.31 0.96
N GLY A 84 -9.64 -3.33 0.61
CA GLY A 84 -9.80 -4.05 -0.65
C GLY A 84 -8.67 -5.07 -0.86
N SER A 85 -8.68 -5.71 -2.02
CA SER A 85 -7.70 -6.73 -2.36
C SER A 85 -7.18 -6.58 -3.79
N ALA A 86 -6.14 -7.32 -4.15
CA ALA A 86 -5.66 -7.36 -5.53
C ALA A 86 -6.70 -7.98 -6.50
N GLU A 87 -7.57 -8.84 -5.97
CA GLU A 87 -8.63 -9.54 -6.68
C GLU A 87 -9.93 -8.73 -6.77
N GLU A 88 -10.09 -7.73 -5.88
CA GLU A 88 -11.24 -6.85 -5.80
C GLU A 88 -10.77 -5.46 -5.40
N ILE A 89 -10.36 -4.68 -6.40
CA ILE A 89 -9.83 -3.33 -6.25
C ILE A 89 -11.03 -2.36 -6.21
N PRO A 90 -11.18 -1.52 -5.18
CA PRO A 90 -12.36 -0.65 -5.00
C PRO A 90 -12.27 0.65 -5.82
N LEU A 91 -11.89 0.57 -7.10
CA LEU A 91 -11.74 1.69 -8.03
C LEU A 91 -12.41 1.36 -9.37
N GLY A 92 -12.76 2.41 -10.13
CA GLY A 92 -13.35 2.27 -11.45
C GLY A 92 -12.33 1.91 -12.53
N ASP A 93 -12.82 1.42 -13.66
CA ASP A 93 -12.00 1.10 -14.83
C ASP A 93 -11.32 2.37 -15.39
N GLY A 94 -10.03 2.26 -15.70
CA GLY A 94 -9.25 3.34 -16.34
C GLY A 94 -8.91 4.52 -15.43
N GLU A 95 -9.17 4.45 -14.13
CA GLU A 95 -8.88 5.54 -13.19
C GLU A 95 -7.39 5.64 -12.81
N ALA A 96 -6.67 4.52 -12.77
CA ALA A 96 -5.28 4.47 -12.34
C ALA A 96 -4.30 4.67 -13.50
N SER A 97 -3.31 5.55 -13.32
CA SER A 97 -2.16 5.70 -14.23
C SER A 97 -1.16 4.56 -14.07
N ALA A 98 -1.04 4.00 -12.85
CA ALA A 98 -0.21 2.85 -12.56
C ALA A 98 -0.78 2.06 -11.37
N VAL A 99 -0.51 0.75 -11.37
CA VAL A 99 -0.79 -0.15 -10.24
C VAL A 99 0.51 -0.79 -9.81
N VAL A 100 0.86 -0.66 -8.54
CA VAL A 100 2.13 -1.14 -7.97
C VAL A 100 1.88 -2.06 -6.78
N ALA A 101 2.79 -3.01 -6.57
CA ALA A 101 2.77 -3.93 -5.45
C ALA A 101 4.19 -4.14 -4.93
N GLY A 102 4.53 -3.54 -3.79
CA GLY A 102 5.90 -3.58 -3.25
C GLY A 102 6.21 -4.86 -2.47
N SER A 103 5.35 -5.21 -1.49
CA SER A 103 5.53 -6.39 -0.63
C SER A 103 4.29 -7.28 -0.51
N ALA A 104 3.32 -7.10 -1.40
CA ALA A 104 2.02 -7.77 -1.40
C ALA A 104 2.04 -9.20 -1.99
N LEU A 105 3.00 -10.04 -1.56
CA LEU A 105 3.12 -11.42 -2.01
C LEU A 105 2.72 -12.38 -0.89
N HIS A 106 1.41 -12.49 -0.58
CA HIS A 106 0.89 -13.49 0.37
C HIS A 106 -0.57 -13.84 0.11
#